data_AF-A0AB73HXL3-F1
#
_entry.id   AF-A0AB73HXL3-F1
#
_cell.length_a   1.000
_cell.length_b   1.000
_cell.length_c   1.000
_cell.angle_alpha   90.00
_cell.angle_beta   90.00
_cell.angle_gamma   90.00
#
_symmetry.space_group_name_H-M   'P 1'
#
loop_
_entity.id
_entity.type
_entity.pdbx_description
1 polymer ?
#
loop_
_entity_poly.entity_id
_entity_poly.type
_entity_poly.pdbx_seq_one_letter_code
_entity_poly.pdbx_strand_id
1 'polypeptide(L)'
;MLLRNGLQVVLLGGLSSLALLVFYGVGHELALQQGRHLRGGVAWGLLVSALQLGWFPLLVLLQNAGALLWPLRRLQLALGSMVLFALPLLIFAPPWGNWSHPYRSAYLLCCAAAGIALSYAGQVLLQHWHTRRSGDRYMAS
;
A
#
# COMPACT_ATOMS: atom_id res chain seq x y z
N MET A 1 -18.87 -16.76 6.90
CA MET A 1 -18.38 -15.36 7.06
C MET A 1 -16.85 -15.26 6.96
N LEU A 2 -16.08 -16.14 7.63
CA LEU A 2 -14.61 -16.17 7.57
C LEU A 2 -14.01 -16.23 6.16
N LEU A 3 -14.49 -17.13 5.30
CA LEU A 3 -13.99 -17.26 3.91
C LEU A 3 -14.19 -15.98 3.08
N ARG A 4 -15.34 -15.32 3.22
CA ARG A 4 -15.66 -14.07 2.50
C ARG A 4 -14.76 -12.93 2.96
N ASN A 5 -14.56 -12.79 4.27
CA ASN A 5 -13.73 -11.74 4.85
C ASN A 5 -12.25 -11.97 4.52
N GLY A 6 -11.78 -13.22 4.56
CA GLY A 6 -10.42 -13.58 4.15
C GLY A 6 -10.17 -13.27 2.68
N LEU A 7 -11.11 -13.61 1.79
CA LEU A 7 -11.00 -13.29 0.36
C LEU A 7 -10.96 -11.76 0.13
N GLN A 8 -11.77 -10.97 0.84
CA GLN A 8 -11.74 -9.51 0.74
C GLN A 8 -10.38 -8.93 1.16
N VAL A 9 -9.79 -9.45 2.24
CA VAL A 9 -8.46 -9.04 2.73
C VAL A 9 -7.39 -9.28 1.66
N VAL A 10 -7.41 -10.46 1.05
CA VAL A 10 -6.44 -10.87 0.02
C VAL A 10 -6.64 -10.07 -1.27
N LEU A 11 -7.89 -9.88 -1.73
CA LEU A 11 -8.16 -9.13 -2.96
C LEU A 11 -7.77 -7.65 -2.83
N LEU A 12 -8.14 -6.99 -1.73
CA LEU A 12 -7.74 -5.60 -1.50
C LEU A 12 -6.22 -5.47 -1.33
N GLY A 13 -5.58 -6.42 -0.64
CA GLY A 13 -4.13 -6.46 -0.49
C GLY A 13 -3.41 -6.68 -1.82
N GLY A 14 -3.93 -7.59 -2.66
CA GLY A 14 -3.42 -7.84 -4.00
C GLY A 14 -3.56 -6.64 -4.91
N LEU A 15 -4.72 -5.99 -4.93
CA LEU A 15 -4.97 -4.78 -5.72
C LEU A 15 -4.05 -3.62 -5.30
N SER A 16 -3.86 -3.44 -3.99
CA SER A 16 -2.95 -2.44 -3.44
C SER A 16 -1.49 -2.71 -3.85
N SER A 17 -1.06 -3.97 -3.80
CA SER A 17 0.29 -4.39 -4.17
C SER A 17 0.53 -4.25 -5.68
N LEU A 18 -0.47 -4.59 -6.50
CA LEU A 18 -0.45 -4.34 -7.93
C LEU A 18 -0.38 -2.85 -8.25
N ALA A 19 -1.15 -2.01 -7.55
CA ALA A 19 -1.10 -0.57 -7.72
C ALA A 19 0.29 -0.01 -7.43
N LEU A 20 0.94 -0.45 -6.34
CA LEU A 20 2.32 -0.08 -6.05
C LEU A 20 3.27 -0.46 -7.19
N LEU A 21 3.18 -1.71 -7.67
CA LEU A 21 4.07 -2.23 -8.71
C LEU A 21 3.89 -1.50 -10.04
N VAL A 22 2.64 -1.25 -10.44
CA VAL A 22 2.30 -0.52 -11.66
C VAL A 22 2.71 0.96 -11.55
N PHE A 23 2.33 1.67 -10.49
CA PHE A 23 2.68 3.07 -10.34
C PHE A 23 4.19 3.27 -10.27
N TYR A 24 4.90 2.43 -9.52
CA TYR A 24 6.34 2.51 -9.46
C TYR A 24 6.98 2.23 -10.83
N GLY A 25 6.50 1.20 -11.55
CA GLY A 25 6.96 0.85 -12.89
C GLY A 25 6.75 1.97 -13.91
N VAL A 26 5.54 2.55 -13.97
CA VAL A 26 5.22 3.65 -14.89
C VAL A 26 6.08 4.88 -14.60
N GLY A 27 6.29 5.23 -13.33
CA GLY A 27 7.19 6.32 -12.97
C GLY A 27 8.64 6.06 -13.36
N HIS A 28 9.08 4.81 -13.27
CA HIS A 28 10.41 4.41 -13.72
C HIS A 28 10.60 4.65 -15.23
N GLU A 29 9.64 4.21 -16.04
CA GLU A 29 9.65 4.41 -17.50
C GLU A 29 9.59 5.89 -17.88
N LEU A 30 8.71 6.67 -17.23
CA LEU A 30 8.60 8.11 -17.49
C LEU A 30 9.89 8.86 -17.15
N ALA A 31 10.56 8.51 -16.05
CA ALA A 31 11.83 9.15 -15.70
C ALA A 31 12.94 8.77 -16.68
N LEU A 32 12.98 7.51 -17.15
CA LEU A 32 13.92 7.08 -18.19
C LEU A 32 13.73 7.90 -19.46
N GLN A 33 12.48 8.12 -19.89
CA GLN A 33 12.17 8.96 -21.05
C GLN A 33 12.63 10.41 -20.86
N GLN A 34 12.61 10.93 -19.63
CA GLN A 34 13.10 12.28 -19.30
C GLN A 34 14.62 12.36 -19.05
N GLY A 35 15.38 11.28 -19.33
CA GLY A 35 16.81 11.23 -19.08
C GLY A 35 17.17 11.25 -17.59
N ARG A 36 16.19 11.06 -16.70
CA ARG A 36 16.42 10.98 -15.25
C ARG A 36 16.64 9.53 -14.87
N HIS A 37 17.82 9.22 -14.35
CA HIS A 37 18.08 7.91 -13.77
C HIS A 37 17.35 7.78 -12.42
N LEU A 38 16.17 7.14 -12.41
CA LEU A 38 15.60 6.54 -11.19
C LEU A 38 16.30 5.23 -10.81
N ARG A 39 17.20 4.72 -11.67
CA ARG A 39 18.02 3.53 -11.41
C ARG A 39 19.06 3.85 -10.34
N GLY A 40 18.82 3.37 -9.13
CA GLY A 40 19.90 3.10 -8.19
C GLY A 40 20.69 1.88 -8.63
N GLY A 41 21.90 1.71 -8.10
CA GLY A 41 22.67 0.49 -8.31
C GLY A 41 21.93 -0.76 -7.85
N VAL A 42 22.54 -1.93 -8.03
CA VAL A 42 21.93 -3.24 -7.73
C VAL A 42 21.32 -3.30 -6.31
N ALA A 43 21.98 -2.69 -5.32
CA ALA A 43 21.47 -2.61 -3.95
C ALA A 43 20.11 -1.92 -3.81
N TRP A 44 19.86 -0.84 -4.58
CA TRP A 44 18.56 -0.16 -4.61
C TRP A 44 17.49 -1.03 -5.25
N GLY A 45 17.83 -1.71 -6.35
CA GLY A 45 16.92 -2.65 -7.01
C GLY A 45 16.48 -3.78 -6.06
N LEU A 46 17.43 -4.37 -5.33
CA LEU A 46 17.14 -5.40 -4.33
C LEU A 46 16.26 -4.88 -3.19
N LEU A 47 16.56 -3.68 -2.67
CA LEU A 47 15.75 -3.04 -1.63
C LEU A 47 14.31 -2.80 -2.09
N VAL A 48 14.14 -2.24 -3.30
CA VAL A 48 12.81 -1.98 -3.87
C VAL A 48 12.04 -3.29 -4.09
N SER A 49 12.69 -4.33 -4.63
CA SER A 49 12.06 -5.64 -4.83
C SER A 49 11.63 -6.28 -3.51
N ALA A 50 12.48 -6.24 -2.48
CA ALA A 50 12.15 -6.75 -1.14
C ALA A 50 10.96 -5.99 -0.52
N LEU A 51 10.91 -4.67 -0.72
CA LEU A 51 9.80 -3.83 -0.26
C LEU A 51 8.50 -4.10 -1.02
N GLN A 52 8.55 -4.24 -2.34
CA GLN A 52 7.36 -4.42 -3.19
C GLN A 52 6.77 -5.83 -3.11
N LEU A 53 7.61 -6.87 -3.05
CA LEU A 53 7.16 -8.26 -3.11
C LEU A 53 6.99 -8.90 -1.73
N GLY A 54 7.68 -8.37 -0.71
CA GLY A 54 7.63 -8.90 0.66
C GLY A 54 6.95 -7.96 1.64
N TRP A 55 7.59 -6.82 1.91
CA TRP A 55 7.20 -5.95 3.04
C TRP A 55 5.83 -5.29 2.84
N PHE A 56 5.61 -4.69 1.68
CA PHE A 56 4.38 -3.97 1.39
C PHE A 56 3.13 -4.87 1.38
N PRO A 57 3.12 -6.02 0.67
CA PRO A 57 1.99 -6.94 0.71
C PRO A 57 1.65 -7.41 2.14
N LEU A 58 2.68 -7.72 2.94
CA LEU A 58 2.51 -8.11 4.34
C LEU A 58 1.84 -6.99 5.15
N LEU A 59 2.31 -5.75 5.03
CA LEU A 59 1.74 -4.61 5.73
C LEU A 59 0.28 -4.35 5.34
N VAL A 60 -0.06 -4.43 4.05
CA VAL A 60 -1.43 -4.23 3.59
C VAL A 60 -2.35 -5.37 4.04
N LEU A 61 -1.86 -6.61 4.05
CA LEU A 61 -2.61 -7.75 4.61
C LEU A 61 -2.88 -7.56 6.10
N LEU A 62 -1.89 -7.14 6.89
CA LEU A 62 -2.05 -6.85 8.31
C LEU A 62 -3.01 -5.68 8.55
N GLN A 63 -2.91 -4.61 7.75
CA GLN A 63 -3.86 -3.50 7.78
C GLN A 63 -5.29 -3.97 7.49
N ASN A 64 -5.48 -4.80 6.47
CA ASN A 64 -6.78 -5.31 6.06
C ASN A 64 -7.36 -6.27 7.11
N ALA A 65 -6.55 -7.18 7.66
CA ALA A 65 -6.95 -8.07 8.74
C ALA A 65 -7.30 -7.29 10.01
N GLY A 66 -6.46 -6.32 10.39
CA GLY A 66 -6.70 -5.44 11.54
C GLY A 66 -7.97 -4.60 11.37
N ALA A 67 -8.29 -4.16 10.15
CA ALA A 67 -9.50 -3.41 9.85
C ALA A 67 -10.80 -4.21 10.07
N LEU A 68 -10.73 -5.55 9.99
CA LEU A 68 -11.85 -6.44 10.33
C LEU A 68 -12.03 -6.56 11.85
N LEU A 69 -10.92 -6.60 12.60
CA LEU A 69 -10.94 -6.72 14.07
C LEU A 69 -11.28 -5.40 14.76
N TRP A 70 -10.77 -4.28 14.23
CA TRP A 70 -10.91 -2.94 14.80
C TRP A 70 -11.40 -1.93 13.75
N PRO A 71 -12.69 -1.94 13.40
CA PRO A 71 -13.24 -1.10 12.34
C PRO A 71 -13.10 0.42 12.63
N LEU A 72 -13.07 0.81 13.91
CA LEU A 72 -12.89 2.21 14.30
C LEU A 72 -11.45 2.70 14.14
N ARG A 73 -10.46 1.79 14.06
CA ARG A 73 -9.03 2.12 13.98
C ARG A 73 -8.44 1.98 12.58
N ARG A 74 -9.26 1.85 11.53
CA ARG A 74 -8.81 1.66 10.14
C ARG A 74 -7.82 2.73 9.66
N LEU A 75 -8.09 3.99 10.00
CA LEU A 75 -7.21 5.09 9.66
C LEU A 75 -5.87 4.98 10.38
N GLN A 76 -5.87 4.65 11.67
CA GLN A 76 -4.65 4.45 12.46
C GLN A 76 -3.82 3.27 11.92
N LEU A 77 -4.48 2.20 11.48
CA LEU A 77 -3.82 1.05 10.87
C LEU A 77 -3.20 1.41 9.50
N ALA A 78 -3.85 2.24 8.70
CA ALA A 78 -3.32 2.73 7.42
C ALA A 78 -2.13 3.70 7.61
N LEU A 79 -2.22 4.59 8.61
CA LEU A 79 -1.08 5.45 8.97
C LEU A 79 0.07 4.63 9.54
N GLY A 80 -0.22 3.64 10.39
CA GLY A 80 0.76 2.73 10.95
C GLY A 80 1.47 1.91 9.88
N SER A 81 0.75 1.37 8.90
CA SER A 81 1.36 0.63 7.78
C SER A 81 2.25 1.55 6.94
N MET A 82 1.85 2.80 6.72
CA MET A 82 2.68 3.77 6.01
C MET A 82 3.98 4.11 6.77
N VAL A 83 3.90 4.31 8.09
CA VAL A 83 5.09 4.56 8.93
C VAL A 83 6.02 3.34 8.91
N LEU A 84 5.47 2.13 9.08
CA LEU A 84 6.26 0.89 9.03
C LEU A 84 6.87 0.64 7.65
N PHE A 85 6.23 1.07 6.57
CA PHE A 85 6.80 1.02 5.23
C PHE A 85 7.95 2.02 5.05
N ALA A 86 7.89 3.18 5.70
CA ALA A 86 8.93 4.20 5.62
C ALA A 86 10.20 3.84 6.41
N LEU A 87 10.09 3.06 7.49
CA LEU A 87 11.23 2.71 8.35
C LEU A 87 12.42 2.07 7.61
N PRO A 88 12.24 1.03 6.78
CA PRO A 88 13.35 0.46 6.01
C PRO A 88 14.03 1.49 5.10
N LEU A 89 13.28 2.44 4.53
CA LEU A 89 13.85 3.49 3.68
C LEU A 89 14.70 4.46 4.50
N LEU A 90 14.28 4.81 5.71
CA LEU A 90 15.07 5.66 6.60
C LEU A 90 16.37 4.98 7.06
N ILE A 91 16.35 3.66 7.26
CA ILE A 91 17.50 2.88 7.74
C ILE A 91 18.48 2.57 6.61
N PHE A 92 17.98 2.02 5.49
CA PHE A 92 18.83 1.48 4.41
C PHE A 92 19.04 2.44 3.24
N ALA A 93 18.22 3.49 3.14
CA ALA A 93 18.33 4.50 2.09
C ALA A 93 18.11 5.92 2.65
N PRO A 94 18.89 6.34 3.68
CA PRO A 94 18.66 7.59 4.38
C PRO A 94 18.73 8.78 3.41
N PRO A 95 17.77 9.73 3.48
CA PRO A 95 17.68 10.86 2.55
C PRO A 95 18.79 11.91 2.71
N TRP A 96 19.68 11.73 3.69
CA TRP A 96 20.75 12.68 4.03
C TRP A 96 22.13 12.23 3.55
N GLY A 97 22.26 11.07 2.89
CA GLY A 97 23.52 10.61 2.34
C GLY A 97 23.86 11.30 1.02
N ASN A 98 25.13 11.60 0.75
CA ASN A 98 25.60 12.15 -0.54
C ASN A 98 25.27 11.27 -1.76
N TRP A 99 24.95 10.01 -1.53
CA TRP A 99 24.58 9.00 -2.54
C TRP A 99 23.06 8.79 -2.62
N SER A 100 22.32 9.45 -1.72
CA SER A 100 20.88 9.34 -1.64
C SER A 100 20.26 10.28 -2.66
N HIS A 101 19.40 9.72 -3.49
CA HIS A 101 18.55 10.50 -4.37
C HIS A 101 17.19 10.59 -3.69
N PRO A 102 16.93 11.63 -2.86
CA PRO A 102 15.74 11.70 -2.01
C PRO A 102 14.43 11.65 -2.80
N TYR A 103 14.46 12.05 -4.07
CA TYR A 103 13.31 11.93 -4.96
C TYR A 103 12.91 10.45 -5.24
N ARG A 104 13.83 9.49 -5.17
CA ARG A 104 13.54 8.06 -5.39
C ARG A 104 12.77 7.44 -4.24
N SER A 105 13.22 7.70 -3.01
CA SER A 105 12.53 7.26 -1.81
C SER A 105 11.20 7.98 -1.65
N ALA A 106 11.14 9.29 -1.92
CA ALA A 106 9.89 10.04 -1.92
C ALA A 106 8.88 9.48 -2.94
N TYR A 107 9.32 9.17 -4.16
CA TYR A 107 8.43 8.57 -5.17
C TYR A 107 7.89 7.20 -4.72
N LEU A 108 8.75 6.32 -4.22
CA LEU A 108 8.33 5.02 -3.71
C LEU A 108 7.34 5.14 -2.53
N LEU A 109 7.58 6.10 -1.62
CA LEU A 109 6.67 6.42 -0.53
C LEU A 109 5.31 6.92 -1.06
N CYS A 110 5.28 7.79 -2.07
CA CYS A 110 4.04 8.23 -2.69
C CYS A 110 3.26 7.06 -3.31
N CYS A 111 3.94 6.15 -4.02
CA CYS A 111 3.30 4.96 -4.58
C CYS A 111 2.74 4.04 -3.49
N ALA A 112 3.49 3.84 -2.40
CA ALA A 112 3.03 3.04 -1.27
C ALA A 112 1.84 3.68 -0.55
N ALA A 113 1.87 5.00 -0.35
CA ALA A 113 0.75 5.76 0.21
C ALA A 113 -0.51 5.61 -0.67
N ALA A 114 -0.37 5.70 -2.00
CA ALA A 114 -1.48 5.49 -2.92
C ALA A 114 -2.06 4.07 -2.81
N GLY A 115 -1.22 3.04 -2.74
CA GLY A 115 -1.67 1.67 -2.54
C GLY A 115 -2.39 1.47 -1.19
N ILE A 116 -1.83 2.00 -0.10
CA ILE A 116 -2.43 1.92 1.25
C ILE A 116 -3.77 2.65 1.29
N ALA A 117 -3.85 3.84 0.70
CA ALA A 117 -5.06 4.63 0.57
C ALA A 117 -6.13 3.92 -0.26
N LEU A 118 -5.74 3.26 -1.36
CA LEU A 118 -6.63 2.44 -2.17
C LEU A 118 -7.23 1.30 -1.35
N SER A 119 -6.40 0.60 -0.57
CA SER A 119 -6.87 -0.48 0.32
C SER A 119 -7.84 0.05 1.38
N TYR A 120 -7.50 1.17 2.02
CA TYR A 120 -8.38 1.84 2.99
C TYR A 120 -9.72 2.25 2.37
N ALA A 121 -9.72 2.90 1.21
CA ALA A 121 -10.93 3.31 0.50
C ALA A 121 -11.80 2.10 0.15
N GLY A 122 -11.19 1.00 -0.30
CA GLY A 122 -11.89 -0.27 -0.56
C GLY A 122 -12.58 -0.83 0.68
N GLN A 123 -11.92 -0.80 1.84
CA GLN A 123 -12.54 -1.23 3.12
C GLN A 123 -13.75 -0.37 3.50
N VAL A 124 -13.64 0.96 3.35
CA VAL A 124 -14.71 1.91 3.67
C VAL A 124 -15.91 1.70 2.75
N LEU A 125 -15.67 1.59 1.44
CA LEU A 125 -16.71 1.32 0.44
C LEU A 125 -17.44 0.01 0.70
N LEU A 126 -16.70 -1.07 1.01
CA LEU A 126 -17.30 -2.36 1.32
C LEU A 126 -18.15 -2.33 2.59
N GLN A 127 -17.72 -1.62 3.63
CA GLN A 127 -18.52 -1.45 4.84
C GLN A 127 -19.80 -0.66 4.55
N HIS A 128 -19.70 0.42 3.79
CA HIS A 128 -20.87 1.24 3.42
C HIS A 128 -21.87 0.45 2.57
N TRP A 129 -21.36 -0.37 1.65
CA TRP A 129 -22.21 -1.22 0.83
C TRP A 129 -22.90 -2.31 1.66
N HIS A 130 -22.19 -2.94 2.60
CA HIS A 130 -22.78 -3.94 3.50
C HIS A 130 -23.85 -3.35 4.42
N THR A 131 -23.64 -2.14 4.96
CA THR A 131 -24.62 -1.47 5.83
C THR A 131 -25.88 -1.09 5.07
N ARG A 132 -25.77 -0.52 3.86
CA ARG A 132 -26.94 -0.22 3.00
C ARG A 132 -27.75 -1.47 2.68
N ARG A 133 -27.09 -2.54 2.25
CA ARG A 133 -27.75 -3.80 1.85
C ARG A 133 -28.44 -4.53 3.01
N SER A 134 -28.03 -4.28 4.24
CA SER A 134 -28.72 -4.77 5.43
C SER A 134 -29.93 -3.92 5.75
N GLY A 135 -29.81 -2.58 5.68
CA GLY A 135 -30.91 -1.64 5.88
C GLY A 135 -32.10 -1.88 4.91
N ASP A 136 -31.81 -2.10 3.64
CA ASP A 136 -32.84 -2.38 2.62
C ASP A 136 -33.63 -3.66 2.91
N ARG A 137 -32.99 -4.67 3.55
CA ARG A 137 -33.69 -5.91 3.92
C ARG A 137 -34.62 -5.75 5.11
N TYR A 138 -34.33 -4.83 6.02
CA TYR A 138 -35.19 -4.56 7.18
C TYR A 138 -36.43 -3.74 6.82
N MET A 139 -36.40 -2.97 5.72
CA MET A 139 -37.58 -2.23 5.24
C MET A 139 -38.45 -3.04 4.27
N ALA A 140 -37.98 -4.19 3.80
CA ALA A 140 -38.72 -5.08 2.90
C ALA A 140 -39.44 -6.24 3.63
N SER A 141 -39.35 -6.30 4.97
CA SER A 141 -40.02 -7.27 5.85
C SER A 141 -41.08 -6.57 6.70
#